data_AF-A0A6A3KMD2-F1
#
_entry.id   AF-A0A6A3KMD2-F1
#
_cell.length_a   1.000
_cell.length_b   1.000
_cell.length_c   1.000
_cell.angle_alpha   90.00
_cell.angle_beta   90.00
_cell.angle_gamma   90.00
#
_symmetry.space_group_name_H-M   'P 1'
#
loop_
_entity.id
_entity.type
_entity.pdbx_description
1 polymer ?
#
loop_
_entity_poly.entity_id
_entity_poly.type
_entity_poly.pdbx_seq_one_letter_code
_entity_poly.pdbx_strand_id
1 'polypeptide(L)'
;MSRKVYVKMLKEKVFPAIREKWPGRKDRVIRVQQDNAGPHVEEDHGEVVEAGKEGRWKIKMYRQPTNQIDGLIDAVQTAFNTL
;
A
#
# COMPACT_ATOMS: atom_id res chain seq x y z
N MET A 1 4.65 14.24 -9.10
CA MET A 1 5.75 13.42 -8.52
C MET A 1 6.19 12.40 -9.57
N SER A 2 7.48 12.10 -9.71
CA SER A 2 7.94 11.05 -10.64
C SER A 2 7.88 9.67 -10.00
N ARG A 3 7.78 8.60 -10.81
CA ARG A 3 7.78 7.21 -10.31
C ARG A 3 9.03 6.90 -9.48
N LYS A 4 10.19 7.41 -9.89
CA LYS A 4 11.45 7.25 -9.14
C LYS A 4 11.36 7.85 -7.72
N VAL A 5 10.81 9.06 -7.60
CA VAL A 5 10.61 9.72 -6.29
C VAL A 5 9.57 8.96 -5.46
N TYR A 6 8.50 8.47 -6.09
CA TYR A 6 7.48 7.68 -5.41
C TYR A 6 8.02 6.34 -4.87
N VAL A 7 8.75 5.58 -5.69
CA VAL A 7 9.41 4.33 -5.28
C VAL A 7 10.39 4.57 -4.13
N LYS A 8 11.18 5.65 -4.21
CA LYS A 8 12.08 6.04 -3.12
C LYS A 8 11.32 6.31 -1.82
N MET A 9 10.22 7.06 -1.90
CA MET A 9 9.36 7.37 -0.75
C MET A 9 8.74 6.12 -0.12
N LEU A 10 8.26 5.17 -0.93
CA LEU A 10 7.75 3.88 -0.43
C LEU A 10 8.81 3.12 0.37
N LYS A 11 10.02 3.00 -0.19
CA LYS A 11 11.13 2.22 0.39
C LYS A 11 11.72 2.86 1.65
N GLU A 12 11.92 4.18 1.62
CA GLU A 12 12.66 4.89 2.67
C GLU A 12 11.77 5.44 3.79
N LYS A 13 10.46 5.59 3.54
CA LYS A 13 9.54 6.22 4.51
C LYS A 13 8.35 5.33 4.84
N VAL A 14 7.58 4.89 3.84
CA VAL A 14 6.29 4.21 4.08
C VAL A 14 6.50 2.82 4.67
N PHE A 15 7.30 1.97 4.02
CA PHE A 15 7.50 0.61 4.50
C PHE A 15 8.17 0.57 5.89
N PRO A 16 9.20 1.37 6.18
CA PRO A 16 9.72 1.50 7.55
C PRO A 16 8.64 1.89 8.56
N ALA A 17 7.82 2.89 8.25
CA ALA A 17 6.74 3.33 9.15
C ALA A 17 5.67 2.26 9.37
N ILE A 18 5.31 1.48 8.33
CA ILE A 18 4.41 0.33 8.47
C ILE A 18 5.04 -0.69 9.42
N ARG A 19 6.32 -1.03 9.26
CA ARG A 19 6.97 -2.03 10.12
C ARG A 19 7.03 -1.60 11.59
N GLU A 20 7.22 -0.31 11.82
CA GLU A 20 7.27 0.28 13.17
C GLU A 20 5.89 0.35 13.83
N LYS A 21 4.86 0.74 13.07
CA LYS A 21 3.54 1.13 13.63
C LYS A 21 2.44 0.09 13.42
N TRP A 22 2.63 -0.88 12.54
CA TRP A 22 1.58 -1.85 12.23
C TRP A 22 1.32 -2.77 13.45
N PRO A 23 0.10 -2.78 14.01
CA PRO A 23 -0.21 -3.53 15.23
C PRO A 23 -0.38 -5.04 14.97
N GLY A 24 -0.46 -5.45 13.71
CA GLY A 24 -0.68 -6.84 13.31
C GLY A 24 0.60 -7.64 13.14
N ARG A 25 0.44 -8.93 12.84
CA ARG A 25 1.59 -9.83 12.61
C ARG A 25 2.23 -9.59 11.24
N LYS A 26 3.57 -9.60 11.20
CA LYS A 26 4.38 -9.41 9.99
C LYS A 26 4.24 -10.52 8.93
N ASP A 27 3.78 -11.70 9.33
CA ASP A 27 3.63 -12.88 8.46
C ASP A 27 2.32 -12.87 7.64
N ARG A 28 1.39 -11.97 7.97
CA ARG A 28 0.20 -11.68 7.17
C ARG A 28 0.50 -10.66 6.08
N VAL A 29 -0.19 -10.80 4.96
CA VAL A 29 -0.06 -9.84 3.85
C VAL A 29 -0.70 -8.51 4.26
N ILE A 30 0.10 -7.45 4.24
CA ILE A 30 -0.37 -6.07 4.39
C ILE A 30 -0.60 -5.53 2.99
N ARG A 31 -1.84 -5.16 2.69
CA ARG A 31 -2.22 -4.59 1.39
C ARG A 31 -2.16 -3.08 1.48
N VAL A 32 -1.23 -2.46 0.74
CA VAL A 32 -1.14 -1.02 0.60
C VAL A 32 -1.83 -0.64 -0.71
N GLN A 33 -2.96 0.03 -0.61
CA GLN A 33 -3.73 0.43 -1.76
C GLN A 33 -3.26 1.80 -2.27
N GLN A 34 -3.21 1.97 -3.58
CA GLN A 34 -2.88 3.22 -4.26
C GLN A 34 -3.85 3.45 -5.42
N ASP A 35 -4.00 4.70 -5.86
CA ASP A 35 -4.78 5.02 -7.06
C ASP A 35 -4.03 4.62 -8.35
N ASN A 36 -4.68 4.80 -9.51
CA ASN A 36 -4.10 4.48 -10.82
C ASN A 36 -3.36 5.67 -11.46
N ALA A 37 -2.84 6.61 -10.66
CA ALA A 37 -2.13 7.76 -11.20
C ALA A 37 -0.80 7.33 -11.86
N GLY A 38 -0.41 7.97 -12.96
CA GLY A 38 0.74 7.57 -13.79
C GLY A 38 2.06 7.29 -13.04
N PRO A 39 2.42 8.01 -11.96
CA PRO A 39 3.64 7.73 -11.19
C PRO A 39 3.62 6.46 -10.34
N HIS A 40 2.46 5.85 -10.14
CA HIS A 40 2.29 4.70 -9.26
C HIS A 40 2.85 3.42 -9.88
N VAL A 41 3.07 2.42 -9.03
CA VAL A 41 3.78 1.17 -9.41
C VAL A 41 2.80 0.05 -9.73
N GLU A 42 3.16 -0.88 -10.62
CA GLU A 42 2.42 -2.14 -10.72
C GLU A 42 2.68 -3.00 -9.47
N GLU A 43 1.83 -3.98 -9.21
CA GLU A 43 1.96 -4.87 -8.04
C GLU A 43 3.28 -5.68 -8.07
N ASP A 44 3.81 -5.94 -9.26
CA ASP A 44 5.02 -6.71 -9.52
C ASP A 44 6.29 -5.86 -9.67
N HIS A 45 6.24 -4.56 -9.37
CA HIS A 45 7.39 -3.67 -9.48
C HIS A 45 8.56 -4.14 -8.59
N GLY A 46 9.60 -4.71 -9.21
CA GLY A 46 10.66 -5.47 -8.53
C GLY A 46 11.26 -4.80 -7.29
N GLU A 47 11.69 -3.54 -7.38
CA GLU A 47 12.29 -2.85 -6.21
C GLU A 47 11.32 -2.69 -5.03
N VAL A 48 10.04 -2.54 -5.31
CA VAL A 48 9.00 -2.36 -4.29
C VAL A 48 8.62 -3.71 -3.70
N VAL A 49 8.52 -4.74 -4.54
CA VAL A 49 8.29 -6.12 -4.09
C VAL A 49 9.40 -6.59 -3.14
N GLU A 50 10.67 -6.35 -3.48
CA GLU A 50 11.79 -6.76 -2.65
C GLU A 50 11.85 -5.98 -1.33
N ALA A 51 11.62 -4.66 -1.36
CA ALA A 51 11.50 -3.88 -0.14
C ALA A 51 10.33 -4.34 0.74
N GLY A 52 9.21 -4.77 0.15
CA GLY A 52 8.04 -5.25 0.89
C GLY A 52 8.27 -6.57 1.65
N LYS A 53 9.30 -7.34 1.27
CA LYS A 53 9.67 -8.63 1.87
C LYS A 53 10.74 -8.55 2.97
N GLU A 54 11.38 -7.40 3.11
CA GLU A 54 12.46 -7.18 4.06
C GLU A 54 12.02 -7.57 5.49
N GLY A 55 12.91 -8.22 6.25
CA GLY A 55 12.60 -8.60 7.65
C GLY A 55 11.46 -9.63 7.81
N ARG A 56 11.16 -10.41 6.76
CA ARG A 56 10.03 -11.37 6.67
C ARG A 56 8.65 -10.70 6.67
N TRP A 57 8.59 -9.39 6.43
CA TRP A 57 7.32 -8.71 6.21
C TRP A 57 6.70 -9.15 4.88
N LYS A 58 5.39 -8.98 4.74
CA LYS A 58 4.67 -9.26 3.49
C LYS A 58 3.85 -8.04 3.07
N ILE A 59 4.52 -6.94 2.76
CA ILE A 59 3.87 -5.71 2.28
C ILE A 59 3.71 -5.79 0.76
N LYS A 60 2.50 -5.58 0.25
CA LYS A 60 2.19 -5.64 -1.18
C LYS A 60 1.39 -4.41 -1.62
N MET A 61 1.77 -3.83 -2.75
CA MET A 61 1.02 -2.75 -3.39
C MET A 61 -0.15 -3.32 -4.18
N TYR A 62 -1.28 -2.61 -4.19
CA TYR A 62 -2.47 -2.93 -4.99
C TYR A 62 -3.02 -1.66 -5.62
N ARG A 63 -3.36 -1.69 -6.91
CA ARG A 63 -4.03 -0.56 -7.55
C ARG A 63 -5.53 -0.61 -7.33
N GLN A 64 -6.11 0.55 -7.06
CA GLN A 64 -7.55 0.70 -7.18
C GLN A 64 -7.97 0.56 -8.64
N PRO A 65 -9.07 -0.17 -8.91
CA PRO A 65 -9.77 -0.08 -10.18
C PRO A 65 -10.09 1.38 -10.50
N THR A 66 -9.96 1.74 -11.78
CA THR A 66 -10.27 3.10 -12.22
C THR A 66 -11.75 3.40 -11.95
N ASN A 67 -12.05 4.55 -11.34
CA ASN A 67 -13.39 5.04 -10.95
C ASN A 67 -14.03 4.44 -9.69
N GLN A 68 -13.27 3.89 -8.74
CA GLN A 68 -13.81 3.39 -7.46
C GLN A 68 -13.82 4.39 -6.28
N ILE A 69 -13.76 5.71 -6.55
CA ILE A 69 -13.79 6.74 -5.50
C ILE A 69 -15.08 6.65 -4.66
N ASP A 70 -16.23 6.36 -5.30
CA ASP A 70 -17.52 6.28 -4.60
C ASP A 70 -17.60 5.06 -3.68
N GLY A 71 -17.09 3.90 -4.12
CA GLY A 71 -17.15 2.66 -3.35
C GLY A 71 -16.24 2.65 -2.11
N LEU A 72 -15.16 3.44 -2.11
CA LEU A 72 -14.25 3.53 -0.96
C LEU A 72 -14.85 4.33 0.19
N ILE A 73 -15.57 5.41 -0.13
CA ILE A 73 -16.24 6.26 0.86
C ILE A 73 -17.35 5.47 1.54
N ASP A 74 -18.18 4.74 0.77
CA ASP A 74 -19.25 3.90 1.30
C ASP A 74 -18.73 2.75 2.16
N ALA A 75 -17.62 2.11 1.76
CA ALA A 75 -17.01 1.02 2.54
C ALA A 75 -16.42 1.52 3.87
N VAL A 76 -15.78 2.70 3.89
CA VAL A 76 -15.25 3.31 5.11
C VAL A 76 -16.39 3.77 6.02
N GLN A 77 -17.43 4.38 5.46
CA GLN A 77 -18.61 4.83 6.21
C GLN A 77 -19.38 3.64 6.82
N THR A 78 -19.56 2.56 6.06
CA THR A 78 -20.21 1.32 6.53
C THR A 78 -19.42 0.70 7.66
N ALA A 79 -18.09 0.57 7.52
CA ALA A 79 -17.23 -0.01 8.55
C ALA A 79 -17.24 0.80 9.86
N PHE A 80 -17.37 2.13 9.79
CA PHE A 80 -17.50 2.99 10.96
C PHE A 80 -18.87 2.92 11.64
N ASN A 81 -19.94 2.72 10.87
CA ASN A 81 -21.33 2.72 11.38
C ASN A 81 -21.80 1.36 11.94
N THR A 82 -21.01 0.30 11.76
CA THR A 82 -21.28 -1.05 12.31
C THR A 82 -20.46 -1.38 13.56
N LEU A 83 -19.79 -0.40 14.16
CA LEU A 83 -19.23 -0.45 15.51
C LEU A 83 -20.16 0.28 16.49
#